data_AF-A0A143Y853-F1
#
_entry.id   AF-A0A143Y853-F1
#
_cell.length_a   1.000
_cell.length_b   1.000
_cell.length_c   1.000
_cell.angle_alpha   90.00
_cell.angle_beta   90.00
_cell.angle_gamma   90.00
#
_symmetry.space_group_name_H-M   'P 1'
#
loop_
_entity.id
_entity.type
_entity.pdbx_description
1 polymer ?
#
loop_
_entity_poly.entity_id
_entity_poly.type
_entity_poly.pdbx_seq_one_letter_code
_entity_poly.pdbx_strand_id
1 'polypeptide(L)'
;METLLAGITSITIGQIAMMLIGAVLIYLGIKKEYEPTLLVPMGLGTILVNFPGTGVLTQMVNGSESEGVLDVLFKAGISTELFPLLIFIGIGAMIDFGPLLQNPFMLLFGAAAQFGIFFTIVVAIFFGFDIREAASIGIIGAADGPTAIFIQR
;
A
#
# COMPACT_ATOMS: atom_id res chain seq x y z
N MET A 1 0.57 36.34 -2.32
CA MET A 1 0.22 36.12 -3.74
C MET A 1 1.33 35.38 -4.46
N GLU A 2 2.59 35.81 -4.32
CA GLU A 2 3.75 35.12 -4.93
C GLU A 2 3.98 33.69 -4.45
N THR A 3 3.71 33.38 -3.18
CA THR A 3 3.81 32.01 -2.64
C THR A 3 2.76 31.05 -3.22
N LEU A 4 1.55 31.54 -3.51
CA LEU A 4 0.50 30.77 -4.17
C LEU A 4 0.82 30.56 -5.66
N LEU A 5 1.35 31.60 -6.33
CA LEU A 5 1.81 31.52 -7.71
C LEU A 5 3.00 30.55 -7.84
N ALA A 6 3.99 30.63 -6.95
CA ALA A 6 5.13 29.70 -6.88
C ALA A 6 4.67 28.25 -6.62
N GLY A 7 3.69 28.06 -5.74
CA GLY A 7 3.06 26.77 -5.46
C GLY A 7 2.38 26.17 -6.69
N ILE A 8 1.67 26.96 -7.49
CA ILE A 8 1.03 26.50 -8.74
C ILE A 8 2.09 26.23 -9.83
N THR A 9 3.14 27.04 -9.93
CA THR A 9 4.19 26.88 -10.95
C THR A 9 5.18 25.74 -10.66
N SER A 10 5.20 25.20 -9.44
CA SER A 10 6.07 24.09 -9.04
C SER A 10 5.41 22.71 -9.17
N ILE A 11 4.13 22.67 -9.55
CA ILE A 11 3.42 21.40 -9.75
C ILE A 11 3.94 20.72 -11.00
N THR A 12 4.40 19.49 -10.83
CA THR A 12 4.75 18.61 -11.96
C THR A 12 3.50 17.92 -12.51
N ILE A 13 3.52 17.61 -13.80
CA ILE A 13 2.44 16.84 -14.45
C ILE A 13 2.26 15.47 -13.77
N GLY A 14 3.36 14.86 -13.30
CA GLY A 14 3.33 13.59 -12.56
C GLY A 14 2.55 13.70 -11.24
N GLN A 15 2.72 14.78 -10.47
CA GLN A 15 1.96 15.00 -9.24
C GLN A 15 0.46 15.13 -9.51
N ILE A 16 0.07 15.83 -10.58
CA ILE A 16 -1.34 15.93 -10.98
C ILE A 16 -1.91 14.55 -11.31
N ALA A 17 -1.16 13.74 -12.07
CA ALA A 17 -1.58 12.38 -12.41
C ALA A 17 -1.77 11.52 -11.14
N MET A 18 -0.84 11.59 -10.19
CA MET A 18 -0.93 10.85 -8.93
C MET A 18 -2.10 11.32 -8.05
N MET A 19 -2.38 12.63 -7.99
CA MET A 19 -3.55 13.15 -7.28
C MET A 19 -4.85 12.65 -7.92
N LEU A 20 -4.92 12.57 -9.25
CA LEU A 20 -6.07 11.97 -9.95
C LEU A 20 -6.23 10.49 -9.62
N ILE A 21 -5.14 9.72 -9.60
CA ILE A 21 -5.17 8.31 -9.18
C ILE A 21 -5.67 8.19 -7.74
N GLY A 22 -5.19 9.02 -6.81
CA GLY A 22 -5.67 9.05 -5.43
C GLY A 22 -7.18 9.35 -5.34
N ALA A 23 -7.68 10.28 -6.15
CA ALA A 23 -9.12 10.57 -6.21
C ALA A 23 -9.93 9.38 -6.79
N VAL A 24 -9.39 8.66 -7.76
CA VAL A 24 -9.99 7.42 -8.29
C VAL A 24 -10.03 6.33 -7.21
N LEU A 25 -8.97 6.15 -6.43
CA LEU A 25 -8.94 5.19 -5.32
C LEU A 25 -9.99 5.52 -4.26
N ILE A 26 -10.15 6.79 -3.89
CA ILE A 26 -11.21 7.24 -2.98
C ILE A 26 -12.59 6.97 -3.59
N TYR A 27 -12.80 7.26 -4.86
CA TYR A 27 -14.06 6.98 -5.55
C TYR A 27 -14.41 5.49 -5.54
N LEU A 28 -13.44 4.62 -5.80
CA LEU A 28 -13.61 3.17 -5.74
C LEU A 28 -13.92 2.70 -4.31
N GLY A 29 -13.21 3.23 -3.30
CA GLY A 29 -13.46 2.89 -1.90
C GLY A 29 -14.84 3.32 -1.41
N ILE A 30 -15.31 4.52 -1.79
CA ILE A 30 -16.59 5.06 -1.28
C ILE A 30 -17.78 4.57 -2.11
N LYS A 31 -17.74 4.70 -3.44
CA LYS A 31 -18.91 4.43 -4.29
C LYS A 31 -19.04 2.96 -4.67
N LYS A 32 -17.90 2.28 -4.84
CA LYS A 32 -17.88 0.86 -5.20
C LYS A 32 -17.63 -0.05 -3.99
N GLU A 33 -17.39 0.52 -2.81
CA GLU A 33 -17.16 -0.20 -1.56
C GLU A 33 -16.04 -1.24 -1.66
N TYR A 34 -15.05 -0.99 -2.53
CA TYR A 34 -13.86 -1.83 -2.62
C TYR A 34 -12.92 -1.50 -1.46
N GLU A 35 -12.76 -2.46 -0.54
CA GLU A 35 -11.89 -2.37 0.64
C GLU A 35 -11.79 -0.94 1.24
N PRO A 36 -12.92 -0.35 1.67
CA PRO A 36 -13.00 1.07 2.00
C PRO A 36 -12.04 1.46 3.14
N THR A 37 -11.77 0.53 4.04
CA THR A 37 -10.85 0.69 5.18
C THR A 37 -9.40 0.93 4.74
N LEU A 38 -8.99 0.42 3.59
CA LEU A 38 -7.61 0.55 3.08
C LEU A 38 -7.53 1.53 1.91
N LEU A 39 -8.45 1.45 0.94
CA LEU A 39 -8.40 2.27 -0.28
C LEU A 39 -8.63 3.75 -0.03
N VAL A 40 -9.52 4.11 0.91
CA VAL A 40 -9.82 5.52 1.19
C VAL A 40 -8.62 6.22 1.88
N PRO A 41 -8.03 5.68 2.96
CA PRO A 41 -6.81 6.26 3.52
C PRO A 41 -5.63 6.26 2.56
N MET A 42 -5.48 5.22 1.74
CA MET A 42 -4.42 5.14 0.73
C MET A 42 -4.57 6.24 -0.33
N GLY A 43 -5.77 6.43 -0.88
CA GLY A 43 -6.05 7.49 -1.85
C GLY A 43 -5.88 8.90 -1.27
N LEU A 44 -6.28 9.12 -0.01
CA LEU A 44 -6.02 10.38 0.70
C LEU A 44 -4.52 10.62 0.87
N GLY A 45 -3.78 9.60 1.31
CA GLY A 45 -2.32 9.65 1.45
C GLY A 45 -1.64 10.00 0.13
N THR A 46 -2.04 9.35 -0.97
CA THR A 46 -1.53 9.63 -2.32
C THR A 46 -1.76 11.10 -2.72
N ILE A 47 -2.92 11.67 -2.43
CA ILE A 47 -3.17 13.09 -2.70
C ILE A 47 -2.27 13.99 -1.85
N LEU A 48 -2.18 13.73 -0.53
CA LEU A 48 -1.45 14.56 0.43
C LEU A 48 0.06 14.64 0.17
N VAL A 49 0.68 13.53 -0.25
CA VAL A 49 2.13 13.48 -0.54
C VAL A 49 2.49 14.12 -1.89
N ASN A 50 1.52 14.26 -2.80
CA ASN A 50 1.73 14.84 -4.13
C ASN A 50 1.44 16.35 -4.20
N PHE A 51 0.99 16.99 -3.11
CA PHE A 51 0.89 18.45 -3.04
C PHE A 51 2.28 19.10 -2.99
N PRO A 52 2.52 20.18 -3.77
CA PRO A 52 3.79 20.89 -3.75
C PRO A 52 4.03 21.55 -2.38
N GLY A 53 5.23 21.41 -1.84
CA GLY A 53 5.59 22.00 -0.54
C GLY A 53 4.84 21.41 0.67
N THR A 54 4.32 20.19 0.54
CA THR A 54 3.56 19.53 1.61
C THR A 54 4.40 19.35 2.89
N GLY A 55 3.89 19.86 4.02
CA GLY A 55 4.46 19.65 5.37
C GLY A 55 4.34 18.22 5.88
N VAL A 56 3.69 17.36 5.09
CA VAL A 56 3.40 15.98 5.42
C VAL A 56 4.61 15.07 5.17
N LEU A 57 5.50 15.47 4.25
CA LEU A 57 6.80 14.87 3.99
C LEU A 57 7.90 15.70 4.64
N THR A 58 9.02 15.06 4.95
CA THR A 58 10.19 15.72 5.54
C THR A 58 10.76 16.73 4.55
N GLN A 59 10.89 17.96 4.99
CA GLN A 59 11.40 19.05 4.15
C GLN A 59 12.45 19.89 4.88
N MET A 60 13.42 20.36 4.12
CA MET A 60 14.44 21.31 4.59
C MET A 60 13.87 22.73 4.50
N VAL A 61 13.47 23.29 5.63
CA VAL A 61 12.99 24.68 5.72
C VAL A 61 14.04 25.50 6.46
N ASN A 62 14.58 26.54 5.83
CA ASN A 62 15.57 27.45 6.41
C ASN A 62 16.81 26.77 7.04
N GLY A 63 17.26 25.64 6.50
CA GLY A 63 18.43 24.91 7.02
C GLY A 63 18.14 24.02 8.24
N SER A 64 16.88 23.92 8.66
CA SER A 64 16.41 22.94 9.65
C SER A 64 15.54 21.87 8.98
N GLU A 65 15.81 20.60 9.29
CA GLU A 65 14.94 19.49 8.88
C GLU A 65 13.63 19.55 9.67
N SER A 66 12.52 19.81 8.99
CA SER A 66 11.19 19.65 9.56
C SER A 66 10.67 18.27 9.18
N GLU A 67 10.57 17.37 10.16
CA GLU A 67 10.05 16.01 9.93
C GLU A 67 8.57 16.05 9.55
N GLY A 68 8.24 15.35 8.46
CA GLY A 68 6.87 15.19 8.01
C GLY A 68 6.16 14.09 8.78
N VAL A 69 4.89 14.30 9.14
CA VAL A 69 4.11 13.33 9.92
C VAL A 69 4.02 11.97 9.23
N LEU A 70 3.82 11.91 7.90
CA LEU A 70 3.73 10.63 7.19
C LEU A 70 5.09 9.93 7.09
N ASP A 71 6.19 10.67 6.99
CA ASP A 71 7.53 10.07 6.99
C ASP A 71 7.87 9.44 8.34
N VAL A 72 7.51 10.11 9.44
CA VAL A 72 7.69 9.56 10.79
C VAL A 72 6.88 8.27 10.95
N LEU A 73 5.60 8.28 10.55
CA LEU A 73 4.75 7.10 10.61
C LEU A 73 5.24 5.97 9.69
N PHE A 74 5.72 6.30 8.49
CA PHE A 74 6.28 5.33 7.57
C PHE A 74 7.54 4.68 8.15
N LYS A 75 8.48 5.49 8.67
CA LYS A 75 9.71 5.00 9.30
C LYS A 75 9.41 4.17 10.54
N ALA A 76 8.54 4.65 11.42
CA ALA A 76 8.25 3.99 12.69
C ALA A 76 7.36 2.74 12.55
N GLY A 77 6.52 2.68 11.51
CA GLY A 77 5.47 1.66 11.38
C GLY A 77 5.66 0.70 10.21
N ILE A 78 5.79 1.20 8.99
CA ILE A 78 5.89 0.37 7.78
C ILE A 78 7.31 -0.15 7.61
N SER A 79 8.31 0.72 7.80
CA SER A 79 9.73 0.40 7.58
C SER A 79 10.29 -0.57 8.63
N THR A 80 9.67 -0.62 9.81
CA THR A 80 9.98 -1.54 10.91
C THR A 80 9.04 -2.75 10.94
N GLU A 81 8.13 -2.87 9.98
CA GLU A 81 7.11 -3.92 9.88
C GLU A 81 6.09 -3.94 11.04
N LEU A 82 6.16 -2.97 11.96
CA LEU A 82 5.27 -2.89 13.11
C LEU A 82 3.79 -2.82 12.70
N PHE A 83 3.43 -1.99 11.72
CA PHE A 83 2.02 -1.86 11.30
C PHE A 83 1.49 -3.12 10.58
N PRO A 84 2.18 -3.69 9.56
CA PRO A 84 1.75 -4.96 8.96
C PRO A 84 1.60 -6.09 9.99
N LEU A 85 2.54 -6.22 10.93
CA LEU A 85 2.48 -7.23 11.98
C LEU A 85 1.29 -7.04 12.92
N LEU A 86 1.02 -5.80 13.36
CA LEU A 86 -0.13 -5.51 14.21
C LEU A 86 -1.46 -5.80 13.48
N ILE A 87 -1.54 -5.46 12.19
CA ILE A 87 -2.70 -5.80 11.37
C ILE A 87 -2.86 -7.32 11.26
N PHE A 88 -1.76 -8.06 11.03
CA PHE A 88 -1.78 -9.52 10.93
C PHE A 88 -2.21 -10.19 12.24
N ILE A 89 -1.75 -9.70 13.39
CA ILE A 89 -2.22 -10.15 14.71
C ILE A 89 -3.72 -9.88 14.87
N GLY A 90 -4.18 -8.70 14.45
CA GLY A 90 -5.60 -8.33 14.48
C GLY A 90 -6.47 -9.25 13.62
N ILE A 91 -6.05 -9.53 12.39
CA ILE A 91 -6.73 -10.48 11.49
C ILE A 91 -6.75 -11.87 12.12
N GLY A 92 -5.60 -12.36 12.62
CA GLY A 92 -5.50 -13.66 13.29
C GLY A 92 -6.44 -13.81 14.48
N ALA A 93 -6.66 -12.73 15.25
CA ALA A 93 -7.60 -12.72 16.38
C ALA A 93 -9.07 -12.76 15.94
N MET A 94 -9.39 -12.36 14.71
CA MET A 94 -10.75 -12.36 14.14
C MET A 94 -11.08 -13.63 13.36
N ILE A 95 -10.09 -14.49 13.05
CA ILE A 95 -10.31 -15.72 12.27
C ILE A 95 -11.06 -16.76 13.12
N ASP A 96 -12.17 -17.25 12.58
CA ASP A 96 -12.87 -18.43 13.11
C ASP A 96 -12.27 -19.71 12.50
N PHE A 97 -11.66 -20.53 13.37
CA PHE A 97 -11.09 -21.82 12.98
C PHE A 97 -12.13 -22.96 12.95
N GLY A 98 -13.35 -22.74 13.42
CA GLY A 98 -14.42 -23.75 13.47
C GLY A 98 -14.65 -24.47 12.13
N PRO A 99 -14.87 -23.75 11.02
CA PRO A 99 -15.05 -24.36 9.69
C PRO A 99 -13.82 -25.17 9.23
N LEU A 100 -12.61 -24.71 9.56
CA LEU A 100 -11.36 -25.37 9.19
C LEU A 100 -11.17 -26.69 9.96
N LEU A 101 -11.48 -26.69 11.25
CA LEU A 101 -11.36 -27.87 12.13
C LEU A 101 -12.44 -28.91 11.84
N GLN A 102 -13.64 -28.48 11.43
CA GLN A 102 -14.73 -29.37 11.06
C GLN A 102 -14.49 -30.09 9.73
N ASN A 103 -13.83 -29.45 8.76
CA ASN A 103 -13.47 -30.07 7.50
C ASN A 103 -12.00 -29.76 7.11
N PRO A 104 -11.05 -30.59 7.54
CA PRO A 104 -9.63 -30.39 7.25
C PRO A 104 -9.29 -30.34 5.76
N PHE A 105 -10.15 -30.89 4.89
CA PHE A 105 -9.95 -30.81 3.44
C PHE A 105 -9.98 -29.36 2.94
N MET A 106 -10.59 -28.43 3.68
CA MET A 106 -10.55 -26.99 3.38
C MET A 106 -9.12 -26.44 3.34
N LEU A 107 -8.16 -27.05 4.05
CA LEU A 107 -6.74 -26.68 3.98
C LEU A 107 -6.16 -26.82 2.56
N LEU A 108 -6.69 -27.73 1.75
CA LEU A 108 -6.21 -27.94 0.38
C LEU A 108 -6.54 -26.75 -0.53
N PHE A 109 -7.63 -26.02 -0.27
CA PHE A 109 -7.91 -24.76 -0.99
C PHE A 109 -6.90 -23.67 -0.64
N GLY A 110 -6.39 -23.65 0.60
CA GLY A 110 -5.28 -22.78 1.00
C GLY A 110 -3.99 -23.13 0.25
N ALA A 111 -3.72 -24.42 0.01
CA ALA A 111 -2.59 -24.85 -0.82
C ALA A 111 -2.78 -24.45 -2.30
N ALA A 112 -4.02 -24.50 -2.82
CA ALA A 112 -4.32 -24.04 -4.17
C ALA A 112 -4.11 -22.52 -4.34
N ALA A 113 -4.37 -21.72 -3.30
CA ALA A 113 -4.08 -20.27 -3.33
C ALA A 113 -2.58 -19.97 -3.53
N GLN A 114 -1.67 -20.82 -3.04
CA GLN A 114 -0.23 -20.67 -3.26
C GLN A 114 0.16 -20.79 -4.74
N PHE A 115 -0.60 -21.54 -5.55
CA PHE A 115 -0.37 -21.62 -6.99
C PHE A 115 -0.55 -20.26 -7.68
N GLY A 116 -1.46 -19.42 -7.18
CA GLY A 116 -1.66 -18.05 -7.69
C GLY A 116 -0.40 -17.18 -7.53
N ILE A 117 0.33 -17.34 -6.42
CA ILE A 117 1.59 -16.64 -6.17
C ILE A 117 2.64 -17.08 -7.19
N PHE A 118 2.87 -18.39 -7.32
CA PHE A 118 3.86 -18.92 -8.27
C PHE A 118 3.55 -18.56 -9.71
N PHE A 119 2.27 -18.63 -10.10
CA PHE A 119 1.84 -18.22 -11.43
C PHE A 119 2.19 -16.75 -11.71
N THR A 120 1.89 -15.86 -10.76
CA THR A 120 2.18 -14.44 -10.88
C THR A 120 3.68 -14.16 -10.96
N ILE A 121 4.51 -14.88 -10.20
CA ILE A 121 5.98 -14.78 -10.27
C ILE A 121 6.49 -15.19 -11.66
N VAL A 122 6.04 -16.33 -12.19
CA VAL A 122 6.47 -16.83 -13.51
C VAL A 122 6.09 -15.83 -14.61
N VAL A 123 4.88 -15.27 -14.55
CA VAL A 123 4.43 -14.24 -15.48
C VAL A 123 5.30 -12.98 -15.36
N ALA A 124 5.60 -12.51 -14.15
CA ALA A 124 6.45 -11.33 -13.95
C ALA A 124 7.88 -11.53 -14.50
N ILE A 125 8.49 -12.69 -14.26
CA ILE A 125 9.81 -13.02 -14.82
C ILE A 125 9.74 -13.04 -16.36
N PHE A 126 8.65 -13.57 -16.94
CA PHE A 126 8.47 -13.58 -18.39
C PHE A 126 8.37 -12.17 -19.00
N PHE A 127 7.84 -11.19 -18.25
CA PHE A 127 7.83 -9.78 -18.61
C PHE A 127 9.17 -9.07 -18.36
N GLY A 128 10.19 -9.76 -17.85
CA GLY A 128 11.55 -9.25 -17.68
C GLY A 128 11.85 -8.61 -16.32
N PHE A 129 10.98 -8.80 -15.32
CA PHE A 129 11.26 -8.34 -13.96
C PHE A 129 12.33 -9.20 -13.28
N ASP A 130 13.15 -8.59 -12.40
CA ASP A 130 14.10 -9.34 -11.58
C ASP A 130 13.36 -10.29 -10.63
N ILE A 131 14.02 -11.35 -10.17
CA ILE A 131 13.41 -12.32 -9.25
C ILE A 131 12.88 -11.66 -7.96
N ARG A 132 13.55 -10.61 -7.46
CA ARG A 132 13.09 -9.89 -6.26
C ARG A 132 11.81 -9.12 -6.51
N GLU A 133 11.75 -8.38 -7.63
CA GLU A 133 10.56 -7.63 -8.05
C GLU A 133 9.40 -8.57 -8.36
N ALA A 134 9.68 -9.66 -9.08
CA ALA A 134 8.71 -10.69 -9.39
C ALA A 134 8.15 -11.35 -8.13
N ALA A 135 8.96 -11.56 -7.08
CA ALA A 135 8.49 -12.08 -5.80
C ALA A 135 7.53 -11.09 -5.10
N SER A 136 7.85 -9.80 -5.08
CA SER A 136 6.95 -8.78 -4.53
C SER A 136 5.64 -8.67 -5.29
N ILE A 137 5.67 -8.75 -6.63
CA ILE A 137 4.47 -8.77 -7.49
C ILE A 137 3.67 -10.07 -7.26
N GLY A 138 4.38 -11.19 -7.12
CA GLY A 138 3.82 -12.52 -6.94
C GLY A 138 2.82 -12.62 -5.80
N ILE A 139 3.13 -11.95 -4.69
CA ILE A 139 2.36 -12.06 -3.44
C ILE A 139 1.00 -11.39 -3.54
N ILE A 140 0.78 -10.51 -4.51
CA ILE A 140 -0.56 -10.00 -4.85
C ILE A 140 -1.51 -11.18 -5.17
N GLY A 141 -0.98 -12.26 -5.76
CA GLY A 141 -1.72 -13.49 -6.04
C GLY A 141 -2.20 -14.26 -4.80
N ALA A 142 -1.69 -13.94 -3.61
CA ALA A 142 -2.19 -14.49 -2.34
C ALA A 142 -3.52 -13.86 -1.89
N ALA A 143 -3.89 -12.72 -2.48
CA ALA A 143 -5.06 -11.91 -2.11
C ALA A 143 -5.10 -11.52 -0.61
N ASP A 144 -3.92 -11.35 -0.01
CA ASP A 144 -3.75 -10.96 1.39
C ASP A 144 -2.92 -9.66 1.47
N GLY A 145 -3.61 -8.55 1.72
CA GLY A 145 -3.02 -7.20 1.67
C GLY A 145 -1.89 -6.99 2.68
N PRO A 146 -2.07 -7.27 3.98
CA PRO A 146 -1.04 -7.07 5.00
C PRO A 146 0.25 -7.86 4.75
N THR A 147 0.15 -9.10 4.27
CA THR A 147 1.34 -9.89 3.93
C THR A 147 2.00 -9.40 2.64
N ALA A 148 1.22 -8.91 1.67
CA ALA A 148 1.78 -8.24 0.51
C ALA A 148 2.60 -6.99 0.88
N ILE A 149 2.11 -6.17 1.82
CA ILE A 149 2.85 -4.99 2.31
C ILE A 149 4.12 -5.41 3.05
N PHE A 150 4.09 -6.52 3.79
CA PHE A 150 5.23 -7.02 4.56
C PHE A 150 6.41 -7.44 3.66
N ILE A 151 6.17 -8.06 2.49
CA ILE A 151 7.22 -8.70 1.68
C ILE A 151 7.73 -7.81 0.53
N GLN A 152 7.18 -6.61 0.34
CA GLN A 152 7.55 -5.68 -0.74
C GLN A 152 8.93 -5.00 -0.55
N ARG A 153 9.90 -5.66 0.11
CA ARG A 153 11.26 -5.16 0.35
C ARG A 153 12.35 -6.11 -0.16
#